data_AF-A0A9E3XZ13-F1
#
_entry.id   AF-A0A9E3XZ13-F1
#
_cell.length_a   1.000
_cell.length_b   1.000
_cell.length_c   1.000
_cell.angle_alpha   90.00
_cell.angle_beta   90.00
_cell.angle_gamma   90.00
#
_symmetry.space_group_name_H-M   'P 1'
#
loop_
_entity.id
_entity.type
_entity.pdbx_description
1 polymer ?
#
loop_
_entity_poly.entity_id
_entity_poly.type
_entity_poly.pdbx_seq_one_letter_code
_entity_poly.pdbx_strand_id
1 'polypeptide(L)'
;MSATVEFNPFDPATMQCPFPHYAQMRAGAPVAFVPQMGMWFVTRHDLVLQVLRDTATFSSRFGGPSIASAAGPADQRLKDVVAEGYPRVSTMLTEDPPEHTRFRGLVSKAFTPKAVAALEPFVRRIVTDLLDAWG
;
A
#
# COMPACT_ATOMS: atom_id res chain seq x y z
N MET A 1 9.23 -23.10 10.92
CA MET A 1 10.35 -22.33 11.49
C MET A 1 10.44 -21.02 10.71
N SER A 2 10.35 -19.87 11.38
CA SER A 2 10.43 -18.58 10.69
C SER A 2 11.89 -18.24 10.41
N ALA A 3 12.24 -17.96 9.16
CA ALA A 3 13.56 -17.48 8.78
C ALA A 3 13.57 -15.95 8.88
N THR A 4 14.53 -15.40 9.61
CA THR A 4 14.80 -13.96 9.64
C THR A 4 15.59 -13.61 8.38
N VAL A 5 15.11 -12.66 7.58
CA VAL A 5 15.80 -12.17 6.37
C VAL A 5 16.27 -10.75 6.61
N GLU A 6 17.54 -10.49 6.29
CA GLU A 6 18.09 -9.14 6.24
C GLU A 6 17.67 -8.49 4.91
N PHE A 7 16.61 -7.70 4.95
CA PHE A 7 16.05 -6.98 3.81
C PHE A 7 15.76 -5.53 4.18
N ASN A 8 16.38 -4.59 3.47
CA ASN A 8 16.06 -3.17 3.59
C ASN A 8 15.35 -2.69 2.30
N PRO A 9 14.01 -2.48 2.32
CA PRO A 9 13.27 -1.97 1.17
C PRO A 9 13.58 -0.50 0.85
N PHE A 10 14.23 0.23 1.77
CA PHE A 10 14.61 1.64 1.59
C PHE A 10 16.06 1.82 1.16
N ASP A 11 16.82 0.74 0.98
CA ASP A 11 18.14 0.83 0.36
C ASP A 11 18.01 1.33 -1.08
N PRO A 12 18.78 2.34 -1.53
CA PRO A 12 18.68 2.89 -2.88
C PRO A 12 18.81 1.85 -4.00
N ALA A 13 19.68 0.85 -3.83
CA ALA A 13 19.85 -0.21 -4.83
C ALA A 13 18.63 -1.13 -4.88
N THR A 14 18.03 -1.43 -3.72
CA THR A 14 16.75 -2.15 -3.63
C THR A 14 15.61 -1.36 -4.27
N MET A 15 15.49 -0.07 -4.00
CA MET A 15 14.45 0.78 -4.58
C MET A 15 14.58 0.86 -6.11
N GLN A 16 15.82 0.90 -6.62
CA GLN A 16 16.10 0.91 -8.05
C GLN A 16 15.73 -0.44 -8.71
N CYS A 17 16.05 -1.56 -8.07
CA CYS A 17 15.77 -2.89 -8.60
C CYS A 17 15.49 -3.90 -7.47
N PRO A 18 14.23 -4.07 -7.03
CA PRO A 18 13.91 -4.94 -5.90
C PRO A 18 13.77 -6.42 -6.28
N PHE A 19 13.66 -6.72 -7.58
CA PHE A 19 13.35 -8.07 -8.08
C PHE A 19 14.36 -9.15 -7.70
N PRO A 20 15.68 -8.90 -7.69
CA PRO A 20 16.66 -9.88 -7.22
C PRO A 20 16.43 -10.26 -5.76
N HIS A 21 16.11 -9.29 -4.90
CA HIS A 21 15.86 -9.54 -3.49
C HIS A 21 14.57 -10.35 -3.30
N TYR A 22 13.50 -10.00 -4.02
CA TYR A 22 12.27 -10.80 -3.99
C TYR A 22 12.48 -12.23 -4.50
N ALA A 23 13.35 -12.43 -5.50
CA ALA A 23 13.68 -13.76 -5.99
C ALA A 23 14.38 -14.61 -4.91
N GLN A 24 15.33 -14.04 -4.18
CA GLN A 24 15.99 -14.69 -3.06
C GLN A 24 15.00 -15.07 -1.96
N MET A 25 14.12 -14.14 -1.56
CA MET A 25 13.09 -14.40 -0.55
C MET A 25 12.12 -15.50 -1.02
N ARG A 26 11.64 -15.46 -2.27
CA ARG A 26 10.74 -16.51 -2.79
C ARG A 26 11.37 -17.90 -2.77
N ALA A 27 12.67 -18.00 -3.02
CA ALA A 27 13.39 -19.27 -3.08
C ALA A 27 13.73 -19.83 -1.69
N GLY A 28 14.15 -18.98 -0.74
CA GLY A 28 14.65 -19.42 0.56
C GLY A 28 13.68 -19.22 1.74
N ALA A 29 12.89 -18.16 1.73
CA ALA A 29 12.03 -17.74 2.85
C ALA A 29 10.81 -16.94 2.34
N PRO A 30 9.83 -17.61 1.71
CA PRO A 30 8.74 -16.92 1.01
C PRO A 30 7.77 -16.19 1.96
N VAL A 31 7.81 -16.55 3.24
CA VAL A 31 7.21 -15.82 4.37
C VAL A 31 8.30 -15.61 5.40
N ALA A 32 8.67 -14.36 5.66
CA ALA A 32 9.76 -14.01 6.56
C ALA A 32 9.41 -12.77 7.38
N PHE A 33 9.81 -12.76 8.65
CA PHE A 33 9.77 -11.54 9.43
C PHE A 33 11.00 -10.68 9.09
N VAL A 34 10.77 -9.40 8.81
CA VAL A 34 11.82 -8.42 8.50
C VAL A 34 11.92 -7.46 9.70
N PRO A 35 12.90 -7.65 10.62
CA PRO A 35 12.96 -6.91 11.88
C PRO A 35 13.08 -5.41 11.70
N GLN A 36 13.81 -4.95 10.67
CA GLN A 36 13.98 -3.53 10.35
C GLN A 36 12.66 -2.83 10.03
N MET A 37 11.68 -3.59 9.53
CA MET A 37 10.35 -3.11 9.18
C MET A 37 9.30 -3.43 10.23
N GLY A 38 9.62 -4.27 11.22
CA GLY A 38 8.66 -4.76 12.21
C GLY A 38 7.48 -5.53 11.60
N MET A 39 7.62 -6.12 10.42
CA MET A 39 6.52 -6.73 9.68
C MET A 39 6.90 -8.05 9.00
N TRP A 40 5.89 -8.84 8.71
CA TRP A 40 6.02 -10.05 7.90
C TRP A 40 5.93 -9.69 6.41
N PHE A 41 6.84 -10.25 5.62
CA PHE A 41 6.83 -10.16 4.17
C PHE A 41 6.38 -11.48 3.57
N VAL A 42 5.47 -11.39 2.59
CA VAL A 42 4.96 -12.53 1.81
C VAL A 42 5.31 -12.28 0.35
N THR A 43 6.12 -13.13 -0.27
CA THR A 43 6.72 -12.85 -1.59
C THR A 43 6.30 -13.82 -2.69
N ARG A 44 5.68 -14.96 -2.35
CA ARG A 44 5.11 -15.88 -3.33
C ARG A 44 3.68 -15.50 -3.69
N HIS A 45 3.36 -15.56 -4.98
CA HIS A 45 2.09 -15.12 -5.54
C HIS A 45 0.86 -15.84 -4.95
N ASP A 46 0.94 -17.17 -4.81
CA ASP A 46 -0.13 -17.98 -4.21
C ASP A 46 -0.44 -17.57 -2.76
N LEU A 47 0.60 -17.33 -1.97
CA LEU A 47 0.47 -16.88 -0.58
C LEU A 47 -0.03 -15.43 -0.49
N VAL A 48 0.43 -14.55 -1.36
CA VAL A 48 -0.09 -13.16 -1.44
C VAL A 48 -1.59 -13.17 -1.74
N LEU A 49 -2.04 -13.96 -2.72
CA LEU A 49 -3.47 -14.07 -3.03
C LEU A 49 -4.28 -14.68 -1.88
N GLN A 50 -3.72 -15.64 -1.15
CA GLN A 50 -4.37 -16.20 0.03
C GLN A 50 -4.59 -15.12 1.09
N VAL A 51 -3.56 -14.35 1.43
CA VAL A 51 -3.63 -13.24 2.40
C VAL A 51 -4.63 -12.17 1.96
N LEU A 52 -4.56 -11.73 0.70
CA LEU A 52 -5.45 -10.68 0.18
C LEU A 52 -6.92 -11.07 0.13
N ARG A 53 -7.25 -12.38 0.10
CA ARG A 53 -8.63 -12.87 0.02
C ARG A 53 -9.23 -13.15 1.39
N ASP A 54 -8.42 -13.48 2.38
CA ASP A 54 -8.87 -13.78 3.73
C ASP A 54 -8.90 -12.52 4.61
N THR A 55 -9.87 -11.65 4.35
CA THR A 55 -10.03 -10.38 5.08
C THR A 55 -10.51 -10.58 6.53
N ALA A 56 -10.97 -11.79 6.89
CA ALA A 56 -11.36 -12.11 8.26
C ALA A 56 -10.13 -12.35 9.14
N THR A 57 -9.09 -13.00 8.60
CA THR A 57 -7.82 -13.20 9.29
C THR A 57 -6.87 -12.01 9.12
N PHE A 58 -6.81 -11.43 7.91
CA PHE A 58 -5.88 -10.35 7.56
C PHE A 58 -6.63 -9.02 7.37
N SER A 59 -6.79 -8.30 8.49
CA SER A 59 -7.47 -7.00 8.53
C SER A 59 -6.74 -5.92 7.72
N SER A 60 -7.51 -5.06 7.07
CA SER A 60 -7.04 -3.83 6.43
C SER A 60 -6.99 -2.62 7.38
N ARG A 61 -7.34 -2.80 8.66
CA ARG A 61 -7.17 -1.78 9.70
C ARG A 61 -5.71 -1.70 10.14
N PHE A 62 -4.85 -1.27 9.23
CA PHE A 62 -3.51 -0.83 9.58
C PHE A 62 -3.56 0.67 9.92
N GLY A 63 -2.91 1.07 11.02
CA GLY A 63 -2.69 2.50 11.29
C GLY A 63 -2.05 3.13 10.06
N GLY A 64 -2.66 4.19 9.51
CA GLY A 64 -2.28 4.72 8.20
C GLY A 64 -0.80 5.08 8.06
N PRO A 65 -0.39 5.51 6.86
CA PRO A 65 0.66 4.82 6.08
C PRO A 65 1.46 3.78 6.88
N SER A 66 1.26 2.53 6.49
CA SER A 66 1.69 1.25 7.08
C SER A 66 3.20 1.00 7.18
N ILE A 67 4.02 2.04 7.13
CA ILE A 67 5.34 1.96 7.73
C ILE A 67 5.06 2.38 9.16
N ALA A 68 5.01 1.41 10.08
CA ALA A 68 5.12 1.71 11.52
C ALA A 68 6.16 2.81 11.61
N SER A 69 5.72 4.01 12.02
CA SER A 69 6.57 5.18 12.05
C SER A 69 7.92 4.71 12.56
N ALA A 70 8.95 4.81 11.71
CA ALA A 70 10.31 4.50 12.12
C ALA A 70 10.73 5.39 13.32
N ALA A 71 9.92 6.39 13.67
CA ALA A 71 9.98 7.08 14.95
C ALA A 71 9.12 6.33 15.98
N GLY A 72 9.76 5.91 17.09
CA GLY A 72 9.15 5.25 18.25
C GLY A 72 7.98 6.01 18.89
N PRO A 73 8.03 6.45 20.16
CA PRO A 73 6.99 7.33 20.68
C PRO A 73 6.92 8.57 19.76
N ALA A 74 5.76 8.81 19.13
CA ALA A 74 5.56 10.02 18.35
C ALA A 74 5.93 11.22 19.23
N ASP A 75 6.89 12.02 18.77
CA ASP A 75 7.27 13.28 19.41
C ASP A 75 6.00 14.06 19.74
N GLN A 76 5.93 14.61 20.95
CA GLN A 76 4.79 15.42 21.38
C GLN A 76 4.49 16.52 20.35
N ARG A 77 5.54 17.09 19.75
CA ARG A 77 5.42 18.07 18.67
C ARG A 77 4.66 17.54 17.45
N LEU A 78 4.86 16.28 17.07
CA LEU A 78 4.13 15.66 15.95
C LEU A 78 2.65 15.50 16.30
N LYS A 79 2.35 15.12 17.56
CA LYS A 79 0.96 14.98 18.03
C LYS A 79 0.24 16.32 18.01
N ASP A 80 0.90 17.38 18.47
CA ASP A 80 0.33 18.72 18.50
C ASP A 80 0.01 19.23 17.08
N VAL A 81 0.94 19.07 16.13
CA VAL A 81 0.71 19.42 14.71
C VAL A 81 -0.42 18.61 14.09
N VAL A 82 -0.50 17.30 14.38
CA VAL A 82 -1.57 16.45 13.85
C VAL A 82 -2.92 16.82 14.47
N ALA A 83 -2.96 17.23 15.74
CA ALA A 83 -4.19 17.63 16.43
C ALA A 83 -4.79 18.93 15.89
N GLU A 84 -3.96 19.84 15.37
CA GLU A 84 -4.41 21.07 14.68
C GLU A 84 -4.90 20.82 13.25
N GLY A 85 -4.54 19.68 12.66
CA GLY A 85 -4.87 19.32 11.28
C GLY A 85 -6.25 18.68 11.10
N TYR A 86 -6.58 18.37 9.84
CA TYR A 86 -7.78 17.57 9.55
C TYR A 86 -7.68 16.19 10.19
N PRO A 87 -8.76 15.71 10.85
CA PRO A 87 -8.74 14.41 11.50
C PRO A 87 -8.51 13.31 10.46
N ARG A 88 -7.61 12.37 10.78
CA ARG A 88 -7.47 11.15 9.99
C ARG A 88 -8.67 10.27 10.25
N VAL A 89 -9.60 10.28 9.31
CA VAL A 89 -10.76 9.39 9.33
C VAL A 89 -10.47 8.12 8.54
N SER A 90 -11.10 7.02 8.96
CA SER A 90 -11.08 5.79 8.19
C SER A 90 -11.60 5.99 6.78
N THR A 91 -11.00 5.29 5.82
CA THR A 91 -11.42 5.28 4.42
C THR A 91 -11.71 3.85 3.98
N MET A 92 -12.17 3.67 2.74
CA MET A 92 -12.31 2.34 2.13
C MET A 92 -11.01 1.53 2.20
N LEU A 93 -9.84 2.16 2.13
CA LEU A 93 -8.56 1.44 2.18
C LEU A 93 -8.26 0.83 3.56
N THR A 94 -8.76 1.47 4.63
CA THR A 94 -8.34 1.19 6.02
C THR A 94 -9.46 0.57 6.86
N GLU A 95 -10.42 -0.09 6.21
CA GLU A 95 -11.56 -0.72 6.88
C GLU A 95 -11.77 -2.14 6.38
N ASP A 96 -12.40 -2.95 7.23
CA ASP A 96 -12.88 -4.28 6.92
C ASP A 96 -14.40 -4.27 6.67
N PRO A 97 -14.99 -5.33 6.10
CA PRO A 97 -16.43 -5.51 6.12
C PRO A 97 -17.00 -5.45 7.56
N PRO A 98 -18.19 -4.86 7.78
CA PRO A 98 -19.13 -4.36 6.76
C PRO A 98 -18.86 -2.92 6.27
N GLU A 99 -18.05 -2.12 6.97
CA GLU A 99 -17.83 -0.71 6.63
C GLU A 99 -17.12 -0.53 5.28
N HIS A 100 -16.13 -1.39 4.99
CA HIS A 100 -15.52 -1.45 3.66
C HIS A 100 -16.57 -1.66 2.56
N THR A 101 -17.52 -2.58 2.76
CA THR A 101 -18.59 -2.87 1.79
C THR A 101 -19.48 -1.67 1.56
N ARG A 102 -19.84 -0.95 2.64
CA ARG A 102 -20.62 0.29 2.57
C ARG A 102 -19.88 1.38 1.78
N PHE A 103 -18.60 1.62 2.08
CA PHE A 103 -17.79 2.61 1.36
C PHE A 103 -17.61 2.23 -0.12
N ARG A 104 -17.31 0.96 -0.40
CA ARG A 104 -17.18 0.45 -1.76
C ARG A 104 -18.47 0.63 -2.57
N GLY A 105 -19.63 0.48 -1.95
CA GLY A 105 -20.93 0.72 -2.59
C GLY A 105 -21.14 2.17 -3.06
N LEU A 106 -20.55 3.15 -2.35
CA LEU A 106 -20.59 4.56 -2.75
C LEU A 106 -19.57 4.83 -3.86
N VAL A 107 -18.32 4.41 -3.66
CA VAL A 107 -17.22 4.64 -4.60
C VAL A 107 -17.49 3.99 -5.96
N SER A 108 -18.00 2.76 -5.98
CA SER A 108 -18.22 2.00 -7.24
C SER A 108 -19.15 2.70 -8.23
N LYS A 109 -20.04 3.59 -7.76
CA LYS A 109 -20.93 4.38 -8.63
C LYS A 109 -20.16 5.36 -9.53
N ALA A 110 -19.00 5.84 -9.08
CA ALA A 110 -18.13 6.73 -9.85
C ALA A 110 -17.15 5.97 -10.77
N PHE A 111 -16.87 4.69 -10.50
CA PHE A 111 -15.90 3.87 -11.22
C PHE A 111 -16.55 2.84 -12.15
N THR A 112 -17.67 3.20 -12.80
CA THR A 112 -18.29 2.34 -13.81
C THR A 112 -17.43 2.25 -15.07
N PRO A 113 -17.50 1.16 -15.86
CA PRO A 113 -16.76 1.06 -17.12
C PRO A 113 -17.02 2.26 -18.06
N LYS A 114 -18.27 2.74 -18.12
CA LYS A 114 -18.64 3.93 -18.90
C LYS A 114 -17.98 5.21 -18.38
N ALA A 115 -17.98 5.43 -17.07
CA ALA A 115 -17.35 6.60 -16.47
C ALA A 115 -15.84 6.61 -16.69
N VAL A 116 -15.18 5.45 -16.55
CA VAL A 116 -13.74 5.31 -16.82
C VAL A 116 -13.44 5.53 -18.31
N ALA A 117 -14.23 4.95 -19.22
CA ALA A 117 -14.05 5.15 -20.65
C ALA A 117 -14.21 6.62 -21.07
N ALA A 118 -15.11 7.36 -20.41
CA ALA A 118 -15.30 8.79 -20.68
C ALA A 118 -14.09 9.66 -20.28
N LEU A 119 -13.16 9.16 -19.45
CA LEU A 119 -11.93 9.87 -19.12
C LEU A 119 -10.87 9.79 -20.22
N GLU A 120 -10.99 8.85 -21.17
CA GLU A 120 -9.97 8.61 -22.19
C GLU A 120 -9.64 9.87 -23.02
N PRO A 121 -10.61 10.64 -23.55
CA PRO A 121 -10.28 11.84 -24.33
C PRO A 121 -9.59 12.92 -23.50
N PHE A 122 -9.99 13.06 -22.22
CA PHE A 122 -9.41 14.02 -21.29
C PHE A 122 -7.95 13.69 -20.97
N VAL A 123 -7.66 12.42 -20.66
CA VAL A 123 -6.31 11.94 -20.40
C VAL A 123 -5.44 12.07 -21.65
N ARG A 124 -5.96 11.66 -22.82
CA ARG A 124 -5.24 11.79 -24.10
C ARG A 124 -4.82 13.22 -24.38
N ARG A 125 -5.74 14.17 -24.18
CA ARG A 125 -5.44 15.60 -24.36
C ARG A 125 -4.31 16.05 -23.45
N ILE A 126 -4.40 15.79 -22.13
CA ILE A 126 -3.34 16.19 -21.19
C ILE A 126 -1.99 15.62 -21.61
N VAL A 127 -1.94 14.34 -21.97
CA VAL A 127 -0.70 13.69 -22.40
C VAL A 127 -0.16 14.33 -23.69
N THR A 128 -1.03 14.61 -24.66
CA THR A 128 -0.64 15.25 -25.93
C THR A 128 -0.11 16.65 -25.70
N ASP A 129 -0.82 17.48 -24.93
CA ASP A 129 -0.41 18.84 -24.60
C ASP A 129 0.97 18.87 -23.90
N LEU A 130 1.22 17.92 -22.98
CA LEU A 130 2.51 17.80 -22.30
C LEU A 130 3.66 17.37 -23.23
N LEU A 131 3.38 16.51 -24.21
CA LEU A 131 4.37 16.08 -25.20
C LEU A 131 4.67 17.19 -26.20
N ASP A 132 3.64 17.89 -26.67
CA ASP A 132 3.78 18.99 -27.62
C ASP A 132 4.54 20.17 -27.00
N ALA A 133 4.34 20.45 -25.71
CA ALA A 133 5.06 21.49 -24.98
C ALA A 133 6.51 21.14 -24.61
N TRP A 134 6.89 19.86 -24.71
CA TRP A 134 8.27 19.42 -24.47
C TRP A 134 9.17 19.68 -25.68
N GLY A 135 8.61 19.57 -26.89
CA GLY A 135 9.31 19.82 -28.16
C GLY A 135 9.62 21.29 -28.40
#